data_AF-A0A7G1Q8X7-F1
#
_entry.id   AF-A0A7G1Q8X7-F1
#
_cell.length_a   1.000
_cell.length_b   1.000
_cell.length_c   1.000
_cell.angle_alpha   90.00
_cell.angle_beta   90.00
_cell.angle_gamma   90.00
#
_symmetry.space_group_name_H-M   'P 1'
#
loop_
_entity.id
_entity.type
_entity.pdbx_description
1 polymer ?
#
loop_
_entity_poly.entity_id
_entity_poly.type
_entity_poly.pdbx_seq_one_letter_code
_entity_poly.pdbx_strand_id
1 'polypeptide(L)'
;MLSVSMNYLLAQYRNIGNRTIELASLRTMLQLEKKYPLFANFRRFVLEVSIKQINEHSPLKATYKPIKKGRKIASIEFIFEGKNNNKVKAQPKEFYKASQLLTKEQRSKGKEQIAKLKAVIK
;
A
#
# COMPACT_ATOMS: atom_id res chain seq x y z
N MET A 1 6.64 4.83 9.58
CA MET A 1 6.32 3.47 9.10
C MET A 1 4.84 3.12 9.38
N LEU A 2 3.90 3.93 8.87
CA LEU A 2 2.44 3.68 8.97
C LEU A 2 1.74 3.69 7.61
N SER A 3 2.42 4.21 6.58
CA SER A 3 1.87 4.46 5.26
C SER A 3 1.75 3.20 4.40
N VAL A 4 2.52 2.16 4.72
CA VAL A 4 2.64 0.95 3.89
C VAL A 4 1.40 0.06 4.04
N SER A 5 0.91 -0.18 5.27
CA SER A 5 -0.16 -1.16 5.54
C SER A 5 -1.50 -0.82 4.88
N MET A 6 -1.90 0.45 4.89
CA MET A 6 -3.18 0.88 4.32
C MET A 6 -3.18 0.79 2.78
N ASN A 7 -2.04 1.05 2.14
CA ASN A 7 -1.90 0.89 0.69
C ASN A 7 -2.11 -0.58 0.28
N TYR A 8 -1.47 -1.54 0.96
CA TYR A 8 -1.66 -2.96 0.68
C TYR A 8 -3.09 -3.45 0.95
N LEU A 9 -3.79 -2.89 1.95
CA LEU A 9 -5.21 -3.20 2.20
C LEU A 9 -6.07 -2.73 1.01
N LEU A 10 -5.90 -1.48 0.59
CA LEU A 10 -6.71 -0.88 -0.47
C LEU A 10 -6.39 -1.49 -1.85
N ALA A 11 -5.13 -1.87 -2.11
CA ALA A 11 -4.71 -2.52 -3.35
C ALA A 11 -5.35 -3.90 -3.56
N GLN A 12 -5.66 -4.64 -2.49
CA GLN A 12 -6.37 -5.93 -2.58
C GLN A 12 -7.79 -5.78 -3.13
N TYR A 13 -8.43 -4.61 -2.90
CA TYR A 13 -9.80 -4.34 -3.32
C TYR A 13 -9.90 -3.66 -4.70
N ARG A 14 -8.79 -3.59 -5.45
CA ARG A 14 -8.74 -2.92 -6.76
C ARG A 14 -9.74 -3.44 -7.79
N ASN A 15 -10.18 -4.69 -7.68
CA ASN A 15 -11.08 -5.34 -8.64
C ASN A 15 -12.57 -5.10 -8.33
N ILE A 16 -12.92 -4.60 -7.14
CA ILE A 16 -14.32 -4.48 -6.68
C ILE A 16 -14.91 -3.10 -7.05
N GLY A 17 -14.06 -2.11 -7.33
CA GLY A 17 -14.49 -0.75 -7.70
C GLY A 17 -14.79 0.11 -6.49
N ASN A 18 -15.74 -0.27 -5.63
CA ASN A 18 -16.05 0.46 -4.40
C ASN A 18 -16.13 -0.46 -3.18
N ARG A 19 -15.78 0.07 -2.01
CA ARG A 19 -15.86 -0.66 -0.75
C ARG A 19 -16.17 0.25 0.42
N THR A 20 -17.23 -0.07 1.14
CA THR A 20 -17.56 0.57 2.41
C THR A 20 -16.99 -0.24 3.57
N ILE A 21 -16.20 0.42 4.42
CA ILE A 21 -15.62 -0.17 5.63
C ILE A 21 -16.02 0.69 6.82
N GLU A 22 -16.45 0.06 7.90
CA GLU A 22 -16.73 0.76 9.16
C GLU A 22 -15.44 1.34 9.76
N LEU A 23 -15.53 2.53 10.36
CA LEU A 23 -14.38 3.21 10.94
C LEU A 23 -13.73 2.40 12.07
N ALA A 24 -14.54 1.71 12.89
CA ALA A 24 -14.05 0.86 13.96
C ALA A 24 -13.24 -0.32 13.39
N SER A 25 -13.84 -1.08 12.47
CA SER A 25 -13.19 -2.20 11.77
C SER A 25 -11.92 -1.78 11.04
N LEU A 26 -11.92 -0.61 10.41
CA LEU A 26 -10.73 -0.07 9.73
C LEU A 26 -9.59 0.21 10.72
N ARG A 27 -9.89 0.72 11.92
CA ARG A 27 -8.89 0.93 12.97
C ARG A 27 -8.30 -0.39 13.46
N THR A 28 -9.13 -1.41 13.67
CA THR A 28 -8.67 -2.75 14.06
C THR A 28 -7.79 -3.39 12.99
N MET A 29 -8.21 -3.31 11.71
CA MET A 29 -7.41 -3.81 10.57
C MET A 29 -6.04 -3.15 10.47
N LEU A 30 -5.93 -1.87 10.82
CA LEU A 30 -4.67 -1.13 10.82
C LEU A 30 -3.91 -1.20 12.15
N GLN A 31 -4.46 -1.90 13.15
CA GLN A 31 -3.94 -1.96 14.52
C GLN A 31 -3.76 -0.55 15.15
N LEU A 32 -4.67 0.37 14.81
CA LEU A 32 -4.67 1.77 15.26
C LEU A 32 -5.75 2.06 16.30
N GLU A 33 -6.27 1.05 16.99
CA GLU A 33 -7.40 1.21 17.93
C GLU A 33 -7.13 2.28 19.00
N LYS A 34 -5.90 2.34 19.52
CA LYS A 34 -5.45 3.32 20.52
C LYS A 34 -4.81 4.57 19.92
N LYS A 35 -4.53 4.61 18.62
CA LYS A 35 -3.84 5.73 17.94
C LYS A 35 -4.82 6.55 17.12
N TYR A 36 -4.73 7.87 17.23
CA TYR A 36 -5.64 8.83 16.56
C TYR A 36 -7.12 8.68 16.96
N PRO A 37 -7.47 8.91 18.24
CA PRO A 37 -8.85 8.81 18.71
C PRO A 37 -9.78 9.74 17.93
N LEU A 38 -9.31 10.96 17.63
CA LEU A 38 -10.01 11.94 16.80
C LEU A 38 -9.98 11.55 15.32
N PHE A 39 -11.16 11.57 14.68
CA PHE A 39 -11.28 11.31 13.25
C PHE A 39 -10.45 12.29 12.39
N ALA A 40 -10.34 13.56 12.80
CA ALA A 40 -9.54 14.55 12.08
C ALA A 40 -8.07 14.12 11.95
N ASN A 41 -7.48 13.58 13.02
CA ASN A 41 -6.10 13.08 12.99
C ASN A 41 -6.00 11.81 12.15
N PHE A 42 -6.94 10.88 12.29
CA PHE A 42 -6.99 9.67 11.47
C PHE A 42 -7.08 10.02 9.97
N ARG A 43 -7.93 10.98 9.61
CA ARG A 43 -8.04 11.48 8.24
C ARG A 43 -6.73 12.05 7.73
N ARG A 44 -6.12 12.99 8.47
CA ARG A 44 -4.90 13.69 8.05
C ARG A 44 -3.70 12.76 7.91
N PHE A 45 -3.48 11.87 8.87
CA PHE A 45 -2.26 11.05 8.93
C PHE A 45 -2.39 9.69 8.24
N VAL A 46 -3.61 9.15 8.14
CA VAL A 46 -3.84 7.81 7.59
C VAL A 46 -4.51 7.92 6.23
N LEU A 47 -5.71 8.50 6.15
CA LEU A 47 -6.49 8.52 4.90
C LEU A 47 -5.79 9.35 3.82
N GLU A 48 -5.46 10.61 4.11
CA GLU A 48 -4.90 11.53 3.12
C GLU A 48 -3.52 11.08 2.64
N VAL A 49 -2.67 10.59 3.55
CA VAL A 49 -1.35 10.04 3.22
C VAL A 49 -1.49 8.81 2.32
N SER A 50 -2.40 7.88 2.66
CA SER A 50 -2.58 6.63 1.90
C SER A 50 -3.16 6.90 0.52
N ILE A 51 -4.15 7.79 0.40
CA ILE A 51 -4.76 8.18 -0.87
C ILE A 51 -3.74 8.89 -1.76
N LYS A 52 -2.92 9.79 -1.20
CA LYS A 52 -1.83 10.44 -1.93
C LYS A 52 -0.86 9.41 -2.49
N GLN A 53 -0.40 8.47 -1.65
CA GLN A 53 0.52 7.42 -2.08
C GLN A 53 -0.07 6.50 -3.15
N ILE A 54 -1.34 6.10 -3.03
CA ILE A 54 -2.00 5.28 -4.06
C ILE A 54 -2.06 6.06 -5.37
N ASN A 55 -2.50 7.31 -5.34
CA ASN A 55 -2.64 8.10 -6.55
C ASN A 55 -1.29 8.40 -7.24
N GLU A 56 -0.21 8.46 -6.47
CA GLU A 56 1.16 8.71 -6.91
C GLU A 56 1.83 7.43 -7.43
N HIS A 57 1.79 6.34 -6.66
CA HIS A 57 2.52 5.09 -6.95
C HIS A 57 1.70 4.02 -7.70
N SER A 58 0.39 4.21 -7.87
CA SER A 58 -0.49 3.26 -8.55
C SER A 58 -1.11 3.86 -9.82
N PRO A 59 -1.33 3.04 -10.87
CA PRO A 59 -2.15 3.42 -12.01
C PRO A 59 -3.64 3.54 -11.66
N LEU A 60 -4.04 3.22 -10.43
CA LEU A 60 -5.39 3.37 -9.92
C LEU A 60 -5.58 4.78 -9.33
N LYS A 61 -6.78 5.33 -9.45
CA LYS A 61 -7.19 6.55 -8.74
C LYS A 61 -8.09 6.14 -7.59
N ALA A 62 -7.66 6.43 -6.37
CA ALA A 62 -8.45 6.18 -5.16
C ALA A 62 -9.01 7.50 -4.61
N THR A 63 -10.28 7.46 -4.22
CA THR A 63 -10.97 8.53 -3.49
C THR A 63 -11.74 7.93 -2.32
N TYR A 64 -12.15 8.76 -1.37
CA TYR A 64 -12.92 8.31 -0.21
C TYR A 64 -14.05 9.27 0.12
N LYS A 65 -15.15 8.73 0.63
CA LYS A 65 -16.33 9.47 1.10
C LYS A 65 -16.69 9.03 2.52
N PRO A 66 -16.66 9.93 3.52
CA PRO A 66 -17.09 9.59 4.87
C PRO A 66 -18.63 9.51 4.94
N ILE A 67 -19.14 8.41 5.48
CA ILE A 67 -20.56 8.18 5.75
C ILE A 67 -20.84 8.47 7.23
N LYS A 68 -21.69 9.45 7.47
CA LYS A 68 -22.11 9.86 8.82
C LYS A 68 -23.32 9.04 9.27
N LYS A 69 -23.35 8.70 10.56
CA LYS A 69 -24.52 8.18 11.25
C LYS A 69 -24.81 9.13 12.41
N GLY A 70 -25.76 10.03 12.22
CA GLY A 70 -26.03 11.14 13.14
C GLY A 70 -24.85 12.11 13.24
N ARG A 71 -24.36 12.37 14.46
CA ARG A 71 -23.25 13.32 14.72
C ARG A 71 -21.85 12.72 14.50
N LYS A 72 -21.74 11.39 14.36
CA LYS A 72 -20.45 10.68 14.23
C LYS A 72 -20.27 10.12 12.83
N ILE A 73 -19.01 9.97 12.41
CA ILE A 73 -18.65 9.26 11.18
C ILE A 73 -18.63 7.77 11.52
N ALA A 74 -19.50 7.00 10.87
CA ALA A 74 -19.64 5.56 11.12
C ALA A 74 -18.76 4.75 10.17
N SER A 75 -18.80 5.09 8.88
CA SER A 75 -18.12 4.31 7.84
C SER A 75 -17.41 5.21 6.85
N ILE A 76 -16.48 4.62 6.10
CA ILE A 76 -15.79 5.27 5.00
C ILE A 76 -16.02 4.40 3.77
N GLU A 77 -16.54 5.02 2.72
CA GLU A 77 -16.63 4.45 1.40
C GLU A 77 -15.36 4.80 0.62
N PHE A 78 -14.65 3.78 0.16
CA PHE A 78 -13.51 3.91 -0.73
C PHE A 78 -13.97 3.64 -2.16
N ILE A 79 -13.61 4.52 -3.07
CA ILE A 79 -13.96 4.44 -4.49
C ILE A 79 -12.67 4.39 -5.28
N PHE A 80 -12.52 3.33 -6.07
CA PHE A 80 -11.37 3.06 -6.93
C PHE A 80 -11.82 3.18 -8.38
N GLU A 81 -11.25 4.15 -9.06
CA GLU A 81 -11.45 4.36 -10.49
C GLU A 81 -10.18 3.91 -11.22
N GLY A 82 -10.33 3.04 -12.22
CA GLY A 82 -9.25 2.78 -13.16
C GLY A 82 -8.93 4.07 -13.90
N LYS A 83 -7.66 4.47 -13.94
CA LYS A 83 -7.24 5.55 -14.84
C LYS A 83 -7.34 5.02 -16.28
N ASN A 84 -8.50 5.16 -16.90
CA ASN A 84 -8.59 5.01 -18.35
C ASN A 84 -7.83 6.21 -18.97
N ASN A 85 -6.84 5.88 -19.80
CA ASN A 85 -6.21 6.72 -20.84
C ASN A 85 -4.81 7.32 -20.54
N ASN A 86 -3.81 6.67 -21.14
CA ASN A 86 -2.74 7.26 -21.96
C ASN A 86 -1.78 8.31 -21.38
N LYS A 87 -1.67 8.47 -20.05
CA LYS A 87 -0.57 9.27 -19.44
C LYS A 87 0.07 8.52 -18.27
N VAL A 88 0.96 7.60 -18.63
CA VAL A 88 2.01 7.08 -17.74
C VAL A 88 2.89 8.28 -17.35
N LYS A 89 2.62 8.93 -16.21
CA LYS A 89 3.71 9.61 -15.50
C LYS A 89 4.48 8.51 -14.79
N ALA A 90 5.54 8.08 -15.48
CA ALA A 90 6.44 7.02 -15.05
C ALA A 90 6.99 7.34 -13.66
N GLN A 91 6.69 6.47 -12.70
CA GLN A 91 7.55 6.28 -11.53
C GLN A 91 8.98 5.95 -12.04
N PRO A 92 10.06 6.47 -11.43
CA PRO A 92 11.41 6.33 -11.97
C PRO A 92 11.78 4.86 -12.14
N LYS A 93 12.01 4.45 -13.39
CA LYS A 93 12.43 3.08 -13.78
C LYS A 93 13.71 2.62 -13.05
N GLU A 94 14.44 3.56 -12.45
CA GLU A 94 15.67 3.35 -11.70
C GLU A 94 15.46 2.54 -10.40
N PHE A 95 14.35 2.74 -9.69
CA PHE A 95 14.12 2.02 -8.41
C PHE A 95 13.84 0.52 -8.63
N TYR A 96 13.09 0.18 -9.69
CA TYR A 96 12.81 -1.20 -10.06
C TYR A 96 14.04 -1.91 -10.65
N LYS A 97 14.92 -1.19 -11.35
CA LYS A 97 16.21 -1.74 -11.81
C LYS A 97 17.17 -1.98 -10.65
N ALA A 98 17.29 -1.04 -9.72
CA ALA A 98 18.21 -1.15 -8.57
C ALA A 98 17.87 -2.37 -7.69
N SER A 99 16.58 -2.57 -7.39
CA SER A 99 16.10 -3.71 -6.60
C SER A 99 16.29 -5.07 -7.31
N GLN A 100 16.25 -5.10 -8.65
CA GLN A 100 16.52 -6.29 -9.46
C GLN A 100 18.01 -6.64 -9.56
N LEU A 101 18.90 -5.64 -9.55
CA LEU A 101 20.35 -5.84 -9.54
C LEU A 101 20.82 -6.36 -8.18
N LEU A 102 20.30 -5.79 -7.09
CA LEU A 102 20.57 -6.23 -5.71
C LEU A 102 20.15 -7.70 -5.49
N THR A 103 19.05 -8.16 -6.08
CA THR A 103 18.60 -9.57 -5.97
C THR A 103 19.39 -10.54 -6.85
N LYS A 104 20.05 -10.08 -7.91
CA LYS A 104 20.92 -10.91 -8.76
C LYS A 104 22.29 -11.13 -8.13
N GLU A 105 22.85 -10.10 -7.50
CA GLU A 105 24.18 -10.18 -6.90
C GLU A 105 24.23 -11.10 -5.66
N GLN A 106 23.14 -11.14 -4.88
CA GLN A 106 23.03 -12.07 -3.75
C GLN A 106 22.87 -13.54 -4.21
N ARG A 107 22.26 -13.76 -5.38
CA ARG A 107 22.12 -15.10 -5.99
C ARG A 107 23.41 -15.61 -6.61
N SER A 108 24.28 -14.75 -7.15
CA SER A 108 25.60 -15.18 -7.66
C SER A 108 26.54 -15.52 -6.52
N LYS A 109 26.61 -14.67 -5.49
CA LYS A 109 27.43 -14.89 -4.29
C LYS A 109 27.02 -16.16 -3.53
N GLY A 110 25.71 -16.42 -3.38
CA GLY A 110 25.20 -17.65 -2.77
C GLY A 110 25.52 -18.92 -3.57
N LYS A 111 25.50 -18.86 -4.91
CA LYS A 111 25.87 -20.01 -5.77
C LYS A 111 27.36 -20.32 -5.70
N GLU A 112 28.22 -19.30 -5.64
CA GLU A 112 29.66 -19.48 -5.51
C GLU A 112 30.05 -20.09 -4.16
N GLN A 113 29.34 -19.71 -3.09
CA GLN A 113 29.56 -20.26 -1.74
C GLN A 113 29.09 -21.72 -1.63
N ILE A 114 27.95 -22.07 -2.25
CA ILE A 114 27.47 -23.46 -2.36
C ILE A 114 28.43 -24.33 -3.21
N ALA A 115 29.00 -23.78 -4.28
CA ALA A 115 29.99 -24.49 -5.10
C ALA A 115 31.29 -24.75 -4.32
N LYS A 116 31.78 -23.76 -3.55
CA LYS A 116 32.94 -23.93 -2.64
C LYS A 116 32.68 -24.99 -1.56
N LEU A 117 31.49 -25.00 -0.94
CA LEU A 117 31.10 -26.02 0.06
C LEU A 117 31.01 -27.43 -0.53
N LYS A 118 30.51 -27.59 -1.76
CA LYS A 118 30.45 -28.90 -2.43
C LYS A 118 31.81 -29.46 -2.85
N ALA A 119 32.79 -28.59 -3.11
CA ALA A 119 34.15 -28.99 -3.49
C ALA A 119 35.01 -29.47 -2.31
N VAL A 120 34.65 -29.12 -1.07
CA VAL A 120 35.37 -29.53 0.15
C VAL A 120 34.90 -30.88 0.69
N ILE A 121 33.72 -31.36 0.27
CA ILE A 121 33.09 -32.62 0.73
C ILE A 121 33.35 -33.78 -0.25
N LYS A 122 34.28 -33.62 -1.20
CA LYS A 122 34.78 -34.67 -2.10
C LYS A 122 36.28 -34.84 -1.89
#